data_AF-A0A5S6QE74-F1
#
_entry.id   AF-A0A5S6QE74-F1
#
_cell.length_a   1.000
_cell.length_b   1.000
_cell.length_c   1.000
_cell.angle_alpha   90.00
_cell.angle_beta   90.00
_cell.angle_gamma   90.00
#
_symmetry.space_group_name_H-M   'P 1'
#
loop_
_entity.id
_entity.type
_entity.pdbx_description
1 polymer ?
#
loop_
_entity_poly.entity_id
_entity_poly.type
_entity_poly.pdbx_seq_one_letter_code
_entity_poly.pdbx_strand_id
1 'polypeptide(L)'
;MTNANYAMVVDVLKGRFGRTDAIVEGHIKNLLATGMCGDHAYASELRQFYDQINLHVRALIALGRDPSANELLTAEILLTIFKERLSKSLQMVWEEKLSSAVGEKASLDMFFHFLLTQVEVEESVDSANRSYKAVKNRSPPRKLHSTAALITKEAQVAS
;
A
#
# COMPACT_ATOMS: atom_id res chain seq x y z
N MET A 1 -10.15 -37.14 31.09
CA MET A 1 -9.77 -35.72 30.89
C MET A 1 -10.69 -35.16 29.82
N THR A 2 -11.46 -34.13 30.12
CA THR A 2 -12.57 -33.69 29.25
C THR A 2 -12.11 -32.72 28.16
N ASN A 3 -12.56 -33.00 26.94
CA ASN A 3 -12.39 -32.32 25.66
C ASN A 3 -12.94 -30.86 25.60
N ALA A 4 -13.18 -30.23 26.75
CA ALA A 4 -13.92 -28.95 26.84
C ALA A 4 -13.14 -27.75 26.26
N ASN A 5 -11.81 -27.84 26.22
CA ASN A 5 -10.95 -26.75 25.75
C ASN A 5 -10.52 -26.91 24.28
N TYR A 6 -10.82 -28.02 23.62
CA TYR A 6 -10.35 -28.26 22.25
C TYR A 6 -10.97 -27.27 21.27
N ALA A 7 -12.28 -27.03 21.37
CA ALA A 7 -12.97 -26.05 20.53
C ALA A 7 -12.36 -24.65 20.65
N MET A 8 -12.11 -24.21 21.89
CA MET A 8 -11.46 -22.92 22.16
C MET A 8 -10.05 -22.85 21.55
N VAL A 9 -9.25 -23.91 21.66
CA VAL A 9 -7.91 -23.96 21.05
C VAL A 9 -8.00 -23.89 19.53
N VAL A 10 -8.93 -24.62 18.92
CA VAL A 10 -9.14 -24.59 17.46
C VAL A 10 -9.55 -23.19 17.00
N ASP A 11 -10.46 -22.52 17.72
CA ASP A 11 -10.89 -21.17 17.36
C ASP A 11 -9.77 -20.14 17.50
N VAL A 12 -8.95 -20.24 18.55
CA VAL A 12 -7.75 -19.41 18.71
C VAL A 12 -6.74 -19.66 17.57
N LEU A 13 -6.54 -20.91 17.18
CA LEU A 13 -5.65 -21.27 16.08
C LEU A 13 -6.19 -20.77 14.73
N LYS A 14 -7.49 -20.92 14.47
CA LYS A 14 -8.14 -20.36 13.27
C LYS A 14 -8.07 -18.84 13.25
N GLY A 15 -8.28 -18.16 14.38
CA GLY A 15 -8.14 -16.71 14.45
C GLY A 15 -6.71 -16.24 14.16
N ARG A 16 -5.70 -16.97 14.65
CA ARG A 16 -4.28 -16.61 14.45
C ARG A 16 -3.73 -16.98 13.08
N PHE A 17 -4.06 -18.17 12.58
CA PHE A 17 -3.43 -18.77 11.39
C PHE A 17 -4.41 -18.95 10.22
N GLY A 18 -5.70 -18.80 10.43
CA GLY A 18 -6.75 -19.02 9.43
C GLY A 18 -7.05 -17.81 8.54
N ARG A 19 -6.09 -16.90 8.33
CA ARG A 19 -6.24 -15.85 7.31
C ARG A 19 -6.09 -16.46 5.92
N THR A 20 -7.11 -17.18 5.48
CA THR A 20 -7.14 -17.91 4.21
C THR A 20 -6.76 -17.02 3.03
N ASP A 21 -7.24 -15.77 2.99
CA ASP A 21 -6.94 -14.82 1.91
C ASP A 21 -5.44 -14.52 1.81
N ALA A 22 -4.74 -14.35 2.94
CA ALA A 22 -3.29 -14.14 2.95
C ALA A 22 -2.49 -15.39 2.54
N ILE A 23 -3.01 -16.59 2.86
CA ILE A 23 -2.39 -17.85 2.44
C ILE A 23 -2.55 -18.03 0.92
N VAL A 24 -3.76 -17.76 0.40
CA VAL A 24 -4.06 -17.76 -1.04
C VAL A 24 -3.14 -16.78 -1.77
N GLU A 25 -3.05 -15.54 -1.29
CA GLU A 25 -2.14 -14.52 -1.84
C GLU A 25 -0.69 -15.00 -1.87
N GLY A 26 -0.21 -15.63 -0.79
CA GLY A 26 1.14 -16.19 -0.71
C GLY A 26 1.40 -17.26 -1.77
N HIS A 27 0.44 -18.14 -2.04
CA HIS A 27 0.57 -19.14 -3.11
C HIS A 27 0.53 -18.52 -4.50
N ILE A 28 -0.34 -17.54 -4.76
CA ILE A 28 -0.38 -16.79 -6.02
C ILE A 28 0.98 -16.11 -6.25
N LYS A 29 1.51 -15.42 -5.22
CA LYS A 29 2.80 -14.75 -5.28
C LYS A 29 3.94 -15.71 -5.62
N ASN A 30 3.99 -16.88 -4.98
CA ASN A 30 5.04 -17.85 -5.26
C ASN A 30 4.92 -18.47 -6.66
N LEU A 31 3.69 -18.68 -7.17
CA LEU A 31 3.47 -19.06 -8.57
C LEU A 31 4.00 -17.99 -9.53
N LEU A 32 3.70 -16.72 -9.29
CA LEU A 32 4.20 -15.60 -10.10
C LEU A 32 5.72 -15.43 -10.02
N ALA A 33 6.32 -15.81 -8.90
CA ALA A 33 7.77 -15.77 -8.68
C ALA A 33 8.49 -17.05 -9.15
N THR A 34 7.75 -18.08 -9.57
CA THR A 34 8.36 -19.32 -10.07
C THR A 34 9.14 -19.00 -11.34
N GLY A 35 10.44 -19.31 -11.33
CA GLY A 35 11.34 -19.00 -12.43
C GLY A 35 10.96 -19.73 -13.73
N MET A 36 11.48 -19.25 -14.85
CA MET A 36 11.29 -19.93 -16.14
C MET A 36 12.06 -21.25 -16.17
N CYS A 37 11.43 -22.29 -16.72
CA CYS A 37 12.15 -23.48 -17.15
C CYS A 37 12.97 -23.13 -18.40
N GLY A 38 14.29 -23.33 -18.39
CA GLY A 38 15.18 -22.93 -19.48
C GLY A 38 14.96 -23.72 -20.78
N ASP A 39 15.48 -23.19 -21.90
CA ASP A 39 15.31 -23.74 -23.26
C ASP A 39 15.89 -25.17 -23.44
N HIS A 40 16.88 -25.52 -22.63
CA HIS A 40 17.51 -26.83 -22.60
C HIS A 40 17.39 -27.48 -21.22
N ALA A 41 16.16 -27.65 -20.75
CA ALA A 41 15.92 -28.21 -19.43
C ALA A 41 16.17 -29.71 -19.38
N TYR A 42 17.03 -30.14 -18.45
CA TYR A 42 17.16 -31.55 -18.13
C TYR A 42 15.88 -32.08 -17.44
N ALA A 43 15.64 -33.39 -17.51
CA ALA A 43 14.46 -33.99 -16.88
C ALA A 43 14.34 -33.70 -15.37
N SER A 44 15.46 -33.47 -14.68
CA SER A 44 15.51 -33.06 -13.27
C SER A 44 14.98 -31.63 -13.05
N GLU A 45 15.33 -30.70 -13.94
CA GLU A 45 14.88 -29.30 -13.87
C GLU A 45 13.39 -29.20 -14.20
N LEU A 46 12.94 -29.96 -15.21
CA LEU A 46 11.52 -30.07 -15.57
C LEU A 46 10.70 -30.62 -14.39
N ARG A 47 11.24 -31.62 -13.69
CA ARG A 47 10.60 -32.20 -12.51
C ARG A 47 10.53 -31.19 -11.37
N GLN A 48 11.62 -30.49 -11.07
CA GLN A 48 11.64 -29.47 -10.03
C GLN A 48 10.62 -28.35 -10.32
N PHE A 49 10.55 -27.88 -11.56
CA PHE A 49 9.57 -26.87 -11.98
C PHE A 49 8.13 -27.37 -11.83
N TYR A 50 7.85 -28.60 -12.29
CA TYR A 50 6.55 -29.24 -12.11
C TYR A 50 6.17 -29.36 -10.63
N ASP A 51 7.08 -29.82 -9.78
CA ASP A 51 6.84 -30.01 -8.35
C ASP A 51 6.56 -28.67 -7.64
N GLN A 52 7.28 -27.61 -8.00
CA GLN A 52 7.04 -26.26 -7.45
C GLN A 52 5.65 -25.72 -7.81
N ILE A 53 5.25 -25.82 -9.09
CA ILE A 53 3.91 -25.40 -9.52
C ILE A 53 2.84 -26.25 -8.84
N ASN A 54 3.01 -27.58 -8.85
CA ASN A 54 2.02 -28.50 -8.27
C ASN A 54 1.83 -28.30 -6.78
N LEU A 55 2.90 -27.98 -6.04
CA LEU A 55 2.81 -27.67 -4.63
C LEU A 55 1.81 -26.53 -4.38
N HIS A 56 1.97 -25.42 -5.09
CA HIS A 56 1.11 -24.24 -4.90
C HIS A 56 -0.31 -24.46 -5.43
N VAL A 57 -0.47 -25.12 -6.58
CA VAL A 57 -1.80 -25.45 -7.11
C VAL A 57 -2.57 -26.39 -6.18
N ARG A 58 -1.95 -27.44 -5.63
CA ARG A 58 -2.60 -28.34 -4.67
C ARG A 58 -2.98 -27.64 -3.37
N ALA A 59 -2.14 -26.72 -2.89
CA ALA A 59 -2.46 -25.93 -1.72
C ALA A 59 -3.67 -25.01 -1.97
N LEU A 60 -3.76 -24.37 -3.13
CA LEU A 60 -4.92 -23.57 -3.53
C LEU A 60 -6.20 -24.42 -3.63
N ILE A 61 -6.13 -25.61 -4.22
CA ILE A 61 -7.28 -26.55 -4.28
C ILE A 61 -7.74 -26.91 -2.86
N ALA A 62 -6.81 -27.18 -1.94
CA ALA A 62 -7.15 -27.48 -0.54
C ALA A 62 -7.84 -26.30 0.19
N LEU A 63 -7.69 -25.08 -0.32
CA LEU A 63 -8.33 -23.86 0.18
C LEU A 63 -9.63 -23.50 -0.58
N GLY A 64 -10.08 -24.34 -1.51
CA GLY A 64 -11.26 -24.07 -2.36
C GLY A 64 -11.02 -22.93 -3.34
N ARG A 65 -9.82 -22.89 -3.93
CA ARG A 65 -9.39 -21.95 -4.97
C ARG A 65 -8.78 -22.73 -6.13
N ASP A 66 -9.46 -23.75 -6.62
CA ASP A 66 -8.99 -24.53 -7.77
C ASP A 66 -8.92 -23.64 -9.04
N PRO A 67 -7.71 -23.40 -9.60
CA PRO A 67 -7.57 -22.63 -10.83
C PRO A 67 -8.20 -23.33 -12.04
N SER A 68 -8.26 -24.67 -12.06
CA SER A 68 -8.84 -25.45 -13.15
C SER A 68 -10.37 -25.49 -13.11
N ALA A 69 -10.97 -25.27 -11.94
CA ALA A 69 -12.43 -25.18 -11.77
C ALA A 69 -12.95 -23.73 -11.78
N ASN A 70 -12.09 -22.75 -12.11
CA ASN A 70 -12.43 -21.31 -12.14
C ASN A 70 -12.88 -20.76 -10.76
N GLU A 71 -12.37 -21.34 -9.68
CA GLU A 71 -12.64 -20.90 -8.30
C GLU A 71 -11.64 -19.83 -7.81
N LEU A 72 -10.46 -19.76 -8.44
CA LEU A 72 -9.49 -18.69 -8.21
C LEU A 72 -9.91 -17.44 -9.00
N LEU A 73 -10.22 -16.35 -8.29
CA LEU A 73 -10.75 -15.15 -8.92
C LEU A 73 -9.63 -14.35 -9.58
N THR A 74 -9.90 -13.83 -10.79
CA THR A 74 -8.97 -12.90 -11.47
C THR A 74 -8.63 -11.69 -10.59
N ALA A 75 -9.58 -11.22 -9.78
CA ALA A 75 -9.36 -10.14 -8.83
C ALA A 75 -8.29 -10.48 -7.78
N GLU A 76 -8.26 -11.71 -7.24
CA GLU A 76 -7.24 -12.15 -6.28
C GLU A 76 -5.83 -12.10 -6.89
N ILE A 77 -5.70 -12.52 -8.16
CA ILE A 77 -4.44 -12.48 -8.91
C ILE A 77 -3.99 -11.04 -9.15
N LEU A 78 -4.89 -10.18 -9.66
CA LEU A 78 -4.58 -8.78 -9.95
C LEU A 78 -4.22 -7.99 -8.70
N LEU A 79 -4.95 -8.19 -7.60
CA LEU A 79 -4.64 -7.56 -6.32
C LEU A 79 -3.25 -7.95 -5.82
N THR A 80 -2.89 -9.25 -5.92
CA THR A 80 -1.55 -9.73 -5.57
C THR A 80 -0.48 -9.01 -6.39
N ILE A 81 -0.68 -8.93 -7.72
CA ILE A 81 0.25 -8.25 -8.63
C ILE A 81 0.38 -6.77 -8.28
N PHE A 82 -0.73 -6.05 -8.14
CA PHE A 82 -0.70 -4.61 -7.89
C PHE A 82 -0.11 -4.27 -6.53
N LYS A 83 -0.43 -5.04 -5.49
CA LYS A 83 0.18 -4.89 -4.16
C LYS A 83 1.70 -5.06 -4.20
N GLU A 84 2.22 -6.02 -4.96
CA GLU A 84 3.67 -6.21 -5.13
C GLU A 84 4.36 -5.05 -5.86
N ARG A 85 3.61 -4.20 -6.60
CA ARG A 85 4.14 -2.97 -7.23
C ARG A 85 4.21 -1.78 -6.28
N LEU A 86 3.57 -1.85 -5.11
CA LEU A 86 3.60 -0.78 -4.11
C LEU A 86 4.91 -0.77 -3.33
N SER A 87 5.30 0.40 -2.84
CA SER A 87 6.37 0.52 -1.84
C SER A 87 5.98 -0.18 -0.53
N LYS A 88 6.95 -0.54 0.30
CA LYS A 88 6.69 -1.19 1.60
C LYS A 88 5.83 -0.34 2.53
N SER A 89 5.98 0.99 2.50
CA SER A 89 5.12 1.90 3.27
C SER A 89 3.67 1.80 2.85
N LEU A 90 3.38 1.85 1.54
CA LEU A 90 2.02 1.76 1.02
C LEU A 90 1.41 0.35 1.21
N GLN A 91 2.21 -0.71 1.11
CA GLN A 91 1.74 -2.06 1.45
C GLN A 91 1.26 -2.14 2.91
N MET A 92 1.98 -1.53 3.85
CA MET A 92 1.56 -1.53 5.27
C MET A 92 0.24 -0.80 5.48
N VAL A 93 0.07 0.38 4.87
CA VAL A 93 -1.19 1.15 4.98
C VAL A 93 -2.36 0.38 4.36
N TRP A 94 -2.13 -0.31 3.24
CA TRP A 94 -3.13 -1.17 2.62
C TRP A 94 -3.55 -2.33 3.54
N GLU A 95 -2.58 -3.04 4.14
CA GLU A 95 -2.85 -4.14 5.09
C GLU A 95 -3.57 -3.67 6.37
N GLU A 96 -3.22 -2.48 6.86
CA GLU A 96 -3.90 -1.85 7.98
C GLU A 96 -5.37 -1.55 7.65
N LYS A 97 -5.63 -1.02 6.46
CA LYS A 97 -7.00 -0.80 5.95
C LYS A 97 -7.80 -2.10 5.89
N LEU A 98 -7.21 -3.17 5.36
CA LEU A 98 -7.87 -4.49 5.31
C LEU A 98 -8.10 -5.10 6.69
N SER A 99 -7.19 -4.87 7.64
CA SER A 99 -7.35 -5.36 9.02
C SER A 99 -8.47 -4.64 9.77
N SER A 100 -8.73 -3.37 9.41
CA SER A 100 -9.80 -2.54 9.98
C SER A 100 -11.17 -2.78 9.33
N ALA A 101 -11.20 -3.22 8.06
CA ALA A 101 -12.42 -3.55 7.32
C ALA A 101 -12.98 -4.91 7.78
N VAL A 102 -13.67 -4.93 8.92
CA VAL A 102 -14.20 -6.16 9.52
C VAL A 102 -15.19 -6.84 8.57
N GLY A 103 -14.80 -8.01 8.05
CA GLY A 103 -15.66 -8.89 7.27
C GLY A 103 -15.76 -8.58 5.77
N GLU A 104 -15.07 -7.54 5.29
CA GLU A 104 -15.06 -7.18 3.87
C GLU A 104 -13.82 -7.77 3.18
N LYS A 105 -14.03 -8.55 2.12
CA LYS A 105 -12.93 -9.10 1.31
C LYS A 105 -12.35 -8.02 0.42
N ALA A 106 -11.02 -7.97 0.31
CA ALA A 106 -10.31 -7.09 -0.61
C ALA A 106 -10.89 -7.19 -2.04
N SER A 107 -11.16 -6.03 -2.64
CA SER A 107 -11.71 -5.89 -3.98
C SER A 107 -10.86 -4.90 -4.78
N LEU A 108 -10.95 -4.98 -6.11
CA LEU A 108 -10.24 -4.05 -6.99
C LEU A 108 -10.72 -2.60 -6.80
N ASP A 109 -12.01 -2.38 -6.60
CA ASP A 109 -12.56 -1.04 -6.34
C ASP A 109 -11.99 -0.44 -5.05
N MET A 110 -11.91 -1.24 -3.98
CA MET A 110 -11.29 -0.80 -2.73
C MET A 110 -9.81 -0.45 -2.90
N PHE A 111 -9.10 -1.20 -3.74
CA PHE A 111 -7.70 -0.96 -4.04
C PHE A 111 -7.50 0.30 -4.87
N PHE A 112 -8.28 0.52 -5.93
CA PHE A 112 -8.21 1.75 -6.73
C PHE A 112 -8.61 2.98 -5.93
N HIS A 113 -9.67 2.90 -5.12
CA HIS A 113 -10.03 3.96 -4.19
C HIS A 113 -8.89 4.23 -3.20
N PHE A 114 -8.24 3.18 -2.68
CA PHE A 114 -7.08 3.35 -1.82
C PHE A 114 -5.96 4.14 -2.53
N LEU A 115 -5.62 3.80 -3.77
CA LEU A 115 -4.60 4.54 -4.52
C LEU A 115 -4.97 6.01 -4.71
N LEU A 116 -6.20 6.30 -5.09
CA LEU A 116 -6.68 7.68 -5.25
C LEU A 116 -6.56 8.46 -3.93
N THR A 117 -6.96 7.85 -2.81
CA THR A 117 -6.78 8.47 -1.49
C THR A 117 -5.31 8.75 -1.17
N GLN A 118 -4.37 7.84 -1.52
CA GLN A 118 -2.94 8.08 -1.29
C GLN A 118 -2.40 9.22 -2.16
N VAL A 119 -2.89 9.36 -3.40
CA VAL A 119 -2.55 10.51 -4.26
C VAL A 119 -3.00 11.82 -3.62
N GLU A 120 -4.26 11.92 -3.18
CA GLU A 120 -4.81 13.13 -2.53
C GLU A 120 -4.02 13.51 -1.26
N VAL A 121 -3.62 12.52 -0.47
CA VAL A 121 -2.79 12.73 0.73
C VAL A 121 -1.44 13.31 0.38
N GLU A 122 -0.73 12.73 -0.60
CA GLU A 122 0.59 13.20 -1.02
C GLU A 122 0.53 14.61 -1.64
N GLU A 123 -0.47 14.90 -2.47
CA GLU A 123 -0.67 16.23 -3.04
C GLU A 123 -0.95 17.30 -1.96
N SER A 124 -1.72 16.93 -0.92
CA SER A 124 -1.99 17.79 0.24
C SER A 124 -0.74 18.09 1.05
N VAL A 125 0.11 17.09 1.26
CA VAL A 125 1.40 17.26 1.97
C VAL A 125 2.38 18.10 1.16
N ASP A 126 2.48 17.87 -0.15
CA ASP A 126 3.38 18.60 -1.02
C ASP A 126 2.95 20.08 -1.19
N SER A 127 1.65 20.35 -1.32
CA SER A 127 1.13 21.72 -1.34
C SER A 127 1.42 22.48 -0.03
N ALA A 128 1.23 21.84 1.13
CA ALA A 128 1.60 22.41 2.42
C ALA A 128 3.10 22.69 2.53
N ASN A 129 3.95 21.75 2.09
CA ASN A 129 5.41 21.90 2.08
C ASN A 129 5.87 23.03 1.15
N ARG A 130 5.27 23.18 -0.04
CA ARG A 130 5.53 24.31 -0.94
C ARG A 130 5.17 25.64 -0.29
N SER A 131 4.01 25.73 0.36
CA SER A 131 3.57 26.92 1.10
C SER A 131 4.57 27.27 2.22
N TYR A 132 4.99 26.28 3.01
CA TYR A 132 5.95 26.47 4.10
C TYR A 132 7.33 26.97 3.58
N LYS A 133 7.84 26.39 2.48
CA LYS A 133 9.08 26.86 1.84
C LYS A 133 8.94 28.29 1.29
N ALA A 134 7.79 28.63 0.70
CA ALA A 134 7.53 29.98 0.22
C ALA A 134 7.50 31.01 1.36
N VAL A 135 6.90 30.69 2.50
CA VAL A 135 6.90 31.55 3.70
C VAL A 135 8.31 31.70 4.26
N LYS A 136 9.09 30.62 4.37
CA LYS A 136 10.47 30.66 4.87
C LYS A 136 11.42 31.46 3.98
N ASN A 137 11.18 31.46 2.66
CA ASN A 137 11.99 32.18 1.69
C ASN A 137 11.58 33.65 1.52
N ARG A 138 10.50 34.12 2.16
CA ARG A 138 10.20 35.55 2.22
C ARG A 138 11.19 36.22 3.17
N SER A 139 12.12 36.99 2.60
CA SER A 139 12.98 37.89 3.35
C SER A 139 12.14 38.90 4.16
N PRO A 140 12.62 39.34 5.34
CA PRO A 140 11.86 40.25 6.18
C PRO A 140 11.59 41.56 5.42
N PRO A 141 10.43 42.21 5.64
CA PRO A 141 10.11 43.44 4.95
C PRO A 141 11.23 44.46 5.24
N ARG A 142 11.88 44.95 4.16
CA ARG A 142 12.79 46.09 4.26
C ARG A 142 12.00 47.24 4.90
N LYS A 143 12.40 47.65 6.10
CA LYS A 143 11.89 48.88 6.73
C LYS A 143 12.18 50.03 5.78
N LEU A 144 11.16 50.50 5.07
CA LEU A 144 11.21 51.75 4.33
C LEU A 144 11.26 52.86 5.38
N HIS A 145 12.44 53.42 5.61
CA HIS A 145 12.57 54.66 6.37
C HIS A 145 11.93 55.77 5.53
N SER A 146 10.74 56.22 5.96
CA SER A 146 10.07 57.39 5.41
C SER A 146 10.85 58.64 5.81
N THR A 147 11.62 59.22 4.89
CA THR A 147 12.27 60.52 5.04
C THR A 147 11.34 61.60 4.51
N ALA A 148 10.37 62.02 5.32
CA ALA A 148 9.53 63.17 5.01
C ALA A 148 9.30 64.02 6.27
N ALA A 149 10.30 64.85 6.62
CA ALA A 149 10.11 66.01 7.49
C ALA A 149 11.35 66.92 7.46
N LEU A 150 11.55 67.67 6.38
CA LEU A 150 12.33 68.92 6.39
C LEU A 150 11.66 69.90 5.41
N ILE A 151 10.62 70.58 5.88
CA ILE A 151 10.21 71.86 5.28
C ILE A 151 10.66 72.93 6.26
N THR A 152 11.77 73.57 5.92
CA THR A 152 12.22 74.84 6.47
C THR A 152 11.20 75.92 6.09
N LYS A 153 10.71 76.67 7.08
CA LYS A 153 10.16 78.01 6.87
C LYS A 153 11.03 79.00 7.61
N GLU A 154 11.97 79.59 6.87
CA GLU A 154 12.33 80.99 7.08
C GLU A 154 11.29 81.86 6.35
N ALA A 155 10.76 82.85 7.06
CA ALA A 155 10.41 84.18 6.55
C ALA A 155 9.59 84.90 7.63
N GLN A 156 10.26 85.74 8.43
CA GLN A 156 9.58 86.78 9.18
C GLN A 156 10.41 88.07 9.04
N VAL A 157 9.95 88.95 8.15
CA VAL A 157 10.37 90.35 8.05
C VAL A 157 9.13 91.22 7.80
N ALA A 158 9.04 92.32 8.55
CA ALA A 158 8.17 93.49 8.43
C ALA A 158 6.66 93.28 8.73
N SER A 159 5.98 94.11 9.54
CA SER A 159 6.22 95.52 9.93
C SER A 159 5.89 95.77 11.40
#